data_AF-A0A6N2LX15-F1
#
_entry.id   AF-A0A6N2LX15-F1
#
_cell.length_a   1.000
_cell.length_b   1.000
_cell.length_c   1.000
_cell.angle_alpha   90.00
_cell.angle_beta   90.00
_cell.angle_gamma   90.00
#
_symmetry.space_group_name_H-M   'P 1'
#
loop_
_entity.id
_entity.type
_entity.pdbx_description
1 polymer ?
#
loop_
_entity_poly.entity_id
_entity_poly.type
_entity_poly.pdbx_seq_one_letter_code
_entity_poly.pdbx_strand_id
1 'polypeptide(L)'
;MKKYGLLLRQPQQKKPPRPPLPTALGFGEEEEDDVEKEISRQAAKKKSLKDIEDTHKKALEEDPSVFDYDGVYYEMKQKIAQPKALDRQKRESKYIKTLMGKAEERKRQHDVIFEKNLAKERIKDDHLFADKDKFVTAAYKRKLAEQEKWMEEERLRELREEKEDVCIAFLLLI
;
A
#
# COMPACT_ATOMS: atom_id res chain seq x y z
N MET A 1 10.87 27.44 23.82
CA MET A 1 10.25 26.15 24.20
C MET A 1 9.25 26.39 25.33
N LYS A 2 7.95 26.44 25.06
CA LYS A 2 6.88 26.37 26.07
C LYS A 2 6.09 25.09 25.78
N LYS A 3 6.68 23.94 26.11
CA LYS A 3 6.15 22.63 25.69
C LYS A 3 5.30 21.96 26.77
N TYR A 4 5.40 22.37 28.04
CA TYR A 4 4.57 21.83 29.12
C TYR A 4 4.29 22.94 30.14
N GLY A 5 3.06 23.42 30.16
CA GLY A 5 2.54 24.31 31.18
C GLY A 5 1.04 24.09 31.28
N LEU A 6 0.52 23.88 32.49
CA LEU A 6 -0.89 23.67 32.73
C LEU A 6 -1.65 24.94 32.30
N LEU A 7 -2.48 24.84 31.26
CA LEU A 7 -3.33 25.94 30.80
C LEU A 7 -4.45 26.14 31.83
N LEU A 8 -4.28 27.12 32.73
CA LEU A 8 -5.34 27.54 33.64
C LEU A 8 -6.54 28.04 32.84
N ARG A 9 -7.72 27.44 33.05
CA ARG A 9 -9.00 27.86 32.46
C ARG A 9 -9.28 29.31 32.89
N GLN A 10 -9.24 30.24 31.94
CA GLN A 10 -9.71 31.61 32.14
C GLN A 10 -11.18 31.58 32.57
N PRO A 11 -11.60 32.37 33.57
CA PRO A 11 -13.00 32.42 34.00
C PRO A 11 -13.87 32.84 32.82
N GLN A 12 -14.88 32.02 32.50
CA GLN A 12 -15.81 32.31 31.41
C GLN A 12 -16.61 33.58 31.75
N GLN A 13 -16.59 34.56 30.84
CA GLN A 13 -17.52 35.68 30.88
C GLN A 13 -18.96 35.15 30.89
N LYS A 14 -19.77 35.60 31.85
CA LYS A 14 -21.17 35.18 32.01
C LYS A 14 -21.94 35.48 30.73
N LYS A 15 -22.50 34.45 30.10
CA LYS A 15 -23.45 34.60 28.98
C LYS A 15 -24.75 35.23 29.51
N PRO A 16 -25.46 36.07 28.73
CA PRO A 16 -26.75 36.61 29.11
C PRO A 16 -27.77 35.48 29.37
N PRO A 17 -28.74 35.69 30.29
CA PRO A 17 -29.74 34.68 30.61
C PRO A 17 -30.57 34.31 29.37
N ARG A 18 -30.79 33.00 29.18
CA ARG A 18 -31.69 32.51 28.12
C ARG A 18 -33.14 32.92 28.42
N PRO A 19 -33.94 33.26 27.39
CA PRO A 19 -35.37 33.50 27.58
C PRO A 19 -36.06 32.24 28.15
N PRO A 20 -37.15 32.42 28.91
CA PRO A 20 -37.88 31.31 29.52
C PRO A 20 -38.40 30.34 28.45
N LEU A 21 -38.35 29.05 28.76
CA LEU A 21 -38.93 28.00 27.92
C LEU A 21 -40.46 28.20 27.86
N PRO A 22 -41.09 28.05 26.67
CA PRO A 22 -42.54 28.08 26.57
C PRO A 22 -43.14 26.93 27.38
N THR A 23 -44.28 27.20 28.04
CA THR A 23 -45.06 26.23 28.81
C THR A 23 -45.41 25.03 27.95
N ALA A 24 -45.31 23.82 28.52
CA ALA A 24 -45.61 22.57 27.84
C ALA A 24 -47.03 22.61 27.24
N LEU A 25 -47.12 22.28 25.95
CA LEU A 25 -48.39 22.17 25.23
C LEU A 25 -49.25 21.10 25.91
N GLY A 26 -50.32 21.51 26.60
CA GLY A 26 -51.26 20.61 27.29
C GLY A 26 -51.54 20.91 28.77
N PHE A 27 -50.93 21.95 29.37
CA PHE A 27 -51.14 22.31 30.80
C PHE A 27 -51.47 23.80 31.02
N GLY A 28 -52.24 24.42 30.13
CA GLY A 28 -52.64 25.82 30.28
C GLY A 28 -53.96 26.12 29.58
N GLU A 29 -55.01 26.24 30.41
CA GLU A 29 -56.38 26.72 30.17
C GLU A 29 -57.21 26.07 29.06
N GLU A 30 -58.50 25.87 29.36
CA GLU A 30 -59.54 25.31 28.51
C GLU A 30 -59.41 25.78 27.05
N GLU A 31 -59.18 24.80 26.17
CA GLU A 31 -59.28 24.94 24.72
C GLU A 31 -60.77 25.15 24.37
N GLU A 32 -61.26 26.36 24.55
CA GLU A 32 -62.41 26.83 23.75
C GLU A 32 -61.99 26.75 22.28
N ASP A 33 -62.83 26.09 21.47
CA ASP A 33 -62.69 25.88 20.02
C ASP A 33 -62.63 27.19 19.23
N ASP A 34 -61.59 28.01 19.44
CA ASP A 34 -61.36 29.24 18.71
C ASP A 34 -60.77 28.93 17.33
N VAL A 35 -61.68 28.83 16.37
CA VAL A 35 -61.40 28.55 14.96
C VAL A 35 -60.37 29.53 14.37
N GLU A 36 -60.32 30.79 14.83
CA GLU A 36 -59.41 31.81 14.30
C GLU A 36 -57.95 31.57 14.72
N LYS A 37 -57.76 31.10 15.96
CA LYS A 37 -56.45 30.68 16.48
C LYS A 37 -55.94 29.42 15.76
N GLU A 38 -56.84 28.49 15.43
CA GLU A 38 -56.52 27.30 14.64
C GLU A 38 -56.11 27.65 13.20
N ILE A 39 -56.84 28.56 12.54
CA ILE A 39 -56.51 29.05 11.19
C ILE A 39 -55.12 29.71 11.18
N SER A 40 -54.83 30.55 12.18
CA SER A 40 -53.53 31.22 12.32
C SER A 40 -52.38 30.21 12.51
N ARG A 41 -52.61 29.16 13.32
CA ARG A 41 -51.66 28.07 13.53
C ARG A 41 -51.40 27.28 12.25
N GLN A 42 -52.45 26.98 11.49
CA GLN A 42 -52.33 26.29 10.20
C GLN A 42 -51.64 27.14 9.14
N ALA A 43 -51.90 28.45 9.11
CA ALA A 43 -51.21 29.39 8.23
C ALA A 43 -49.70 29.46 8.55
N ALA A 44 -49.34 29.50 9.82
CA ALA A 44 -47.94 29.46 10.26
C ALA A 44 -47.24 28.15 9.84
N LYS A 45 -47.91 27.00 10.02
CA LYS A 45 -47.40 25.69 9.56
C LYS A 45 -47.19 25.65 8.05
N LYS A 46 -48.15 26.14 7.26
CA LYS A 46 -48.03 26.22 5.79
C LYS A 46 -46.88 27.13 5.37
N LYS A 47 -46.67 28.25 6.07
CA LYS A 47 -45.53 29.12 5.81
C LYS A 47 -44.20 28.42 6.10
N SER A 48 -44.07 27.76 7.25
CA SER A 48 -42.84 27.02 7.58
C SER A 48 -42.55 25.88 6.59
N LEU A 49 -43.58 25.20 6.08
CA LEU A 49 -43.40 24.16 5.07
C LEU A 49 -42.86 24.73 3.75
N LYS A 50 -43.38 25.90 3.31
CA LYS A 50 -42.84 26.60 2.14
C LYS A 50 -41.38 27.01 2.35
N ASP A 51 -41.05 27.55 3.51
CA ASP A 51 -39.67 27.93 3.82
C ASP A 51 -38.73 26.71 3.78
N ILE A 52 -39.19 25.54 4.25
CA ILE A 52 -38.45 24.27 4.15
C ILE A 52 -38.30 23.82 2.69
N GLU A 53 -39.35 23.89 1.89
CA GLU A 53 -39.31 23.53 0.46
C GLU A 53 -38.35 24.43 -0.32
N ASP A 54 -38.40 25.75 -0.08
CA ASP A 54 -37.53 26.73 -0.71
C ASP A 54 -36.06 26.49 -0.34
N THR A 55 -35.78 26.25 0.94
CA THR A 55 -34.42 25.91 1.40
C THR A 55 -33.91 24.59 0.81
N HIS A 56 -34.76 23.57 0.72
CA HIS A 56 -34.41 22.30 0.10
C HIS A 56 -34.11 22.48 -1.39
N LYS A 57 -34.96 23.20 -2.12
CA LYS A 57 -34.78 23.48 -3.54
C LYS A 57 -33.49 24.26 -3.81
N LYS A 58 -33.22 25.29 -3.00
CA LYS A 58 -31.98 26.05 -3.08
C LYS A 58 -30.75 25.17 -2.84
N ALA A 59 -30.81 24.25 -1.88
CA ALA A 59 -29.73 23.31 -1.62
C ALA A 59 -29.47 22.36 -2.80
N LEU A 60 -30.52 21.88 -3.49
CA LEU A 60 -30.38 21.05 -4.70
C LEU A 60 -29.87 21.83 -5.92
N GLU A 61 -30.22 23.11 -6.05
CA GLU A 61 -29.71 23.97 -7.12
C GLU A 61 -28.22 24.28 -6.96
N GLU A 62 -27.74 24.41 -5.72
CA GLU A 62 -26.31 24.61 -5.42
C GLU A 62 -25.50 23.33 -5.69
N ASP A 63 -25.96 22.17 -5.18
CA ASP A 63 -25.34 20.88 -5.45
C ASP A 63 -26.38 19.73 -5.43
N PRO A 64 -26.55 19.00 -6.55
CA PRO A 64 -27.41 17.82 -6.59
C PRO A 64 -26.97 16.70 -5.62
N SER A 65 -25.70 16.67 -5.22
CA SER A 65 -25.12 15.67 -4.31
C SER A 65 -25.20 16.07 -2.82
N VAL A 66 -25.82 17.19 -2.47
CA VAL A 66 -25.76 17.74 -1.10
C VAL A 66 -26.32 16.78 -0.02
N PHE A 67 -27.23 15.89 -0.42
CA PHE A 67 -27.83 14.88 0.45
C PHE A 67 -27.26 13.47 0.25
N ASP A 68 -26.30 13.29 -0.66
CA ASP A 68 -25.62 12.00 -0.89
C ASP A 68 -24.48 11.79 0.13
N TYR A 69 -24.85 11.43 1.35
CA TYR A 69 -23.89 11.15 2.42
C TYR A 69 -23.06 9.89 2.18
N ASP A 70 -23.60 8.90 1.47
CA ASP A 70 -22.93 7.62 1.23
C ASP A 70 -21.84 7.77 0.16
N GLY A 71 -22.12 8.53 -0.91
CA GLY A 71 -21.14 8.86 -1.96
C GLY A 71 -19.88 9.51 -1.39
N VAL A 72 -20.02 10.53 -0.54
CA VAL A 72 -18.89 11.21 0.13
C VAL A 72 -18.09 10.25 1.02
N TYR A 73 -18.77 9.35 1.73
CA TYR A 73 -18.12 8.35 2.58
C TYR A 73 -17.31 7.35 1.74
N TYR A 74 -17.89 6.81 0.66
CA TYR A 74 -17.17 5.93 -0.24
C TYR A 74 -15.97 6.62 -0.87
N GLU A 75 -16.10 7.86 -1.35
CA GLU A 75 -14.98 8.61 -1.88
C GLU A 75 -13.84 8.78 -0.87
N MET A 76 -14.17 9.11 0.39
CA MET A 76 -13.18 9.23 1.45
C MET A 76 -12.47 7.90 1.71
N LYS A 77 -13.23 6.81 1.76
CA LYS A 77 -12.69 5.45 1.90
C LYS A 77 -11.79 5.07 0.73
N GLN A 78 -12.18 5.39 -0.50
CA GLN A 78 -11.41 5.13 -1.70
C GLN A 78 -10.10 5.94 -1.71
N LYS A 79 -10.16 7.24 -1.39
CA LYS A 79 -8.98 8.11 -1.27
C LYS A 79 -7.99 7.61 -0.21
N ILE A 80 -8.46 6.95 0.85
CA ILE A 80 -7.61 6.31 1.87
C ILE A 80 -7.07 4.95 1.42
N ALA A 81 -7.85 4.17 0.66
CA ALA A 81 -7.49 2.82 0.24
C ALA A 81 -6.48 2.81 -0.92
N GLN A 82 -6.65 3.69 -1.92
CA GLN A 82 -5.79 3.81 -3.10
C GLN A 82 -4.28 3.95 -2.77
N PRO A 83 -3.84 4.88 -1.91
CA PRO A 83 -2.42 5.02 -1.58
C PRO A 83 -1.89 3.79 -0.84
N LYS A 84 -2.70 3.14 0.01
CA LYS A 84 -2.30 1.91 0.71
C LYS A 84 -2.15 0.73 -0.25
N ALA A 85 -3.01 0.64 -1.27
CA ALA A 85 -2.91 -0.38 -2.31
C ALA A 85 -1.64 -0.18 -3.17
N LEU A 86 -1.37 1.06 -3.57
CA LEU A 86 -0.15 1.44 -4.30
C LEU A 86 1.13 1.18 -3.48
N ASP A 87 1.14 1.51 -2.19
CA ASP A 87 2.27 1.24 -1.30
C ASP A 87 2.53 -0.26 -1.15
N ARG A 88 1.46 -1.06 -0.99
CA ARG A 88 1.56 -2.53 -0.94
C ARG A 88 2.12 -3.14 -2.23
N GLN A 89 1.76 -2.60 -3.40
CA GLN A 89 2.32 -3.06 -4.67
C GLN A 89 3.81 -2.69 -4.83
N LYS A 90 4.20 -1.49 -4.39
CA LYS A 90 5.61 -1.04 -4.44
C LYS A 90 6.49 -1.73 -3.41
N ARG A 91 5.92 -2.21 -2.30
CA ARG A 91 6.64 -2.90 -1.25
C ARG A 91 7.01 -4.30 -1.69
N GLU A 92 8.07 -4.40 -2.47
CA GLU A 92 8.75 -5.66 -2.72
C GLU A 92 9.34 -6.21 -1.42
N SER A 93 9.40 -7.53 -1.31
CA SER A 93 10.02 -8.20 -0.18
C SER A 93 11.52 -7.88 -0.10
N LYS A 94 12.05 -7.68 1.10
CA LYS A 94 13.47 -7.33 1.31
C LYS A 94 14.46 -8.40 0.83
N TYR A 95 14.07 -9.68 0.86
CA TYR A 95 15.03 -10.79 0.69
C TYR A 95 14.68 -11.83 -0.38
N ILE A 96 13.47 -11.82 -0.97
CA ILE A 96 13.09 -12.88 -1.93
C ILE A 96 14.04 -12.89 -3.13
N LYS A 97 14.43 -11.72 -3.65
CA LYS A 97 15.39 -11.63 -4.77
C LYS A 97 16.73 -12.29 -4.41
N THR A 98 17.26 -12.00 -3.22
CA THR A 98 18.52 -12.59 -2.74
C THR A 98 18.40 -14.10 -2.51
N LEU A 99 17.28 -14.57 -1.98
CA LEU A 99 17.03 -16.00 -1.77
C LEU A 99 16.93 -16.75 -3.10
N MET A 100 16.24 -16.18 -4.09
CA MET A 100 16.16 -16.75 -5.43
C MET A 100 17.54 -16.81 -6.09
N GLY A 101 18.31 -15.72 -6.05
CA GLY A 101 19.68 -15.70 -6.59
C GLY A 101 20.59 -16.75 -5.94
N LYS A 102 20.54 -16.90 -4.61
CA LYS A 102 21.30 -17.95 -3.90
C LYS A 102 20.85 -19.37 -4.25
N ALA A 103 19.55 -19.58 -4.49
CA ALA A 103 19.05 -20.88 -4.91
C ALA A 103 19.56 -21.26 -6.30
N GLU A 104 19.58 -20.30 -7.23
CA GLU A 104 20.15 -20.47 -8.57
C GLU A 104 21.66 -20.72 -8.53
N GLU A 105 22.39 -19.98 -7.69
CA GLU A 105 23.81 -20.21 -7.46
C GLU A 105 24.10 -21.63 -6.96
N ARG A 106 23.37 -22.10 -5.95
CA ARG A 106 23.50 -23.47 -5.43
C ARG A 106 23.20 -24.51 -6.49
N LYS A 107 22.18 -24.29 -7.32
CA LYS A 107 21.84 -25.19 -8.43
C LYS A 107 23.00 -25.31 -9.42
N ARG A 108 23.60 -24.18 -9.80
CA ARG A 108 24.77 -24.17 -10.70
C ARG A 108 25.96 -24.90 -10.09
N GLN A 109 26.29 -24.62 -8.84
CA GLN A 109 27.37 -25.32 -8.13
C GLN A 109 27.15 -26.83 -8.08
N HIS A 110 25.91 -27.25 -7.80
CA HIS A 110 25.53 -28.66 -7.80
C HIS A 110 25.73 -29.30 -9.18
N ASP A 111 25.32 -28.62 -10.26
CA ASP A 111 25.50 -29.11 -11.63
C ASP A 111 27.00 -29.26 -11.99
N VAL A 112 27.84 -28.30 -11.59
CA VAL A 112 29.30 -28.37 -11.78
C VAL A 112 29.91 -29.56 -11.02
N ILE A 113 29.48 -29.80 -9.78
CA ILE A 113 29.94 -30.95 -8.98
C ILE A 113 29.53 -32.26 -9.64
N PHE A 114 28.27 -32.35 -10.09
CA PHE A 114 27.74 -33.53 -10.76
C PHE A 114 28.55 -33.86 -12.03
N GLU A 115 28.81 -32.87 -12.88
CA GLU A 115 29.60 -33.07 -14.11
C GLU A 115 31.05 -33.44 -13.80
N LYS A 116 31.67 -32.85 -12.77
CA LYS A 116 33.01 -33.24 -12.32
C LYS A 116 33.05 -34.69 -11.84
N ASN A 117 32.04 -35.13 -11.10
CA ASN A 117 31.95 -36.51 -10.65
C ASN A 117 31.74 -37.46 -11.83
N LEU A 118 30.87 -37.09 -12.78
CA LEU A 118 30.66 -37.87 -14.00
C LEU A 118 31.94 -38.01 -14.84
N ALA A 119 32.72 -36.94 -14.97
CA ALA A 119 34.01 -36.98 -15.66
C ALA A 119 35.01 -37.91 -14.94
N LYS A 120 35.05 -37.89 -13.60
CA LYS A 120 35.88 -38.82 -12.82
C LYS A 120 35.49 -40.28 -13.04
N GLU A 121 34.20 -40.59 -13.05
CA GLU A 121 33.73 -41.96 -13.35
C GLU A 121 34.09 -42.39 -14.77
N ARG A 122 33.98 -41.49 -15.76
CA ARG A 122 34.43 -41.78 -17.13
C ARG A 122 35.93 -42.07 -17.22
N ILE A 123 36.77 -41.31 -16.52
CA ILE A 123 38.22 -41.58 -16.51
C ILE A 123 38.51 -42.96 -15.90
N LYS A 124 37.75 -43.35 -14.87
CA LYS A 124 37.84 -44.69 -14.30
C LYS A 124 37.32 -45.76 -15.25
N ASP A 125 36.32 -45.52 -16.08
CA ASP A 125 35.86 -46.56 -17.03
C ASP A 125 36.69 -46.57 -18.33
N ASP A 126 37.36 -45.47 -18.65
CA ASP A 126 38.13 -45.29 -19.88
C ASP A 126 39.28 -46.31 -20.01
N HIS A 127 39.87 -46.79 -18.91
CA HIS A 127 40.88 -47.85 -18.97
C HIS A 127 40.31 -49.23 -19.33
N LEU A 128 39.01 -49.47 -19.10
CA LEU A 128 38.34 -50.72 -19.48
C LEU A 128 37.88 -50.73 -20.94
N PHE A 129 37.70 -49.55 -21.55
CA PHE A 129 37.09 -49.41 -22.87
C PHE A 129 37.93 -48.55 -23.83
N ALA A 130 39.24 -48.51 -23.64
CA ALA A 130 40.17 -47.74 -24.46
C ALA A 130 40.13 -48.11 -25.96
N ASP A 131 39.83 -49.37 -26.27
CA ASP A 131 39.79 -49.89 -27.64
C ASP A 131 38.49 -49.56 -28.39
N LYS A 132 37.53 -48.86 -27.76
CA LYS A 132 36.22 -48.52 -28.36
C LYS A 132 36.14 -47.05 -28.75
N ASP A 133 35.47 -46.76 -29.86
CA ASP A 133 35.24 -45.40 -30.34
C ASP A 133 34.33 -44.58 -29.41
N LYS A 134 34.73 -43.34 -29.11
CA LYS A 134 33.95 -42.39 -28.29
C LYS A 134 33.18 -41.41 -29.18
N PHE A 135 31.85 -41.49 -29.18
CA PHE A 135 31.01 -40.57 -29.95
C PHE A 135 30.45 -39.46 -29.07
N VAL A 136 30.72 -38.21 -29.43
CA VAL A 136 30.21 -37.02 -28.73
C VAL A 136 29.21 -36.28 -29.62
N THR A 137 28.01 -36.02 -29.10
CA THR A 137 26.97 -35.29 -29.83
C THR A 137 27.29 -33.80 -29.94
N ALA A 138 26.84 -33.15 -31.02
CA ALA A 138 27.03 -31.72 -31.22
C ALA A 138 26.44 -30.87 -30.08
N ALA A 139 25.33 -31.32 -29.49
CA ALA A 139 24.70 -30.67 -28.34
C ALA A 139 25.60 -30.68 -27.08
N TYR A 140 26.32 -31.78 -26.82
CA TYR A 140 27.23 -31.86 -25.67
C TYR A 140 28.45 -30.95 -25.85
N LYS A 141 29.00 -30.87 -27.07
CA LYS A 141 30.10 -29.93 -27.39
C LYS A 141 29.67 -28.47 -27.16
N ARG A 142 28.43 -28.12 -27.52
CA ARG A 142 27.86 -26.79 -27.25
C ARG A 142 27.72 -26.51 -25.75
N LYS A 143 27.24 -27.49 -24.96
CA LYS A 143 27.12 -27.37 -23.50
C LYS A 143 28.48 -27.13 -22.83
N LEU A 144 29.53 -27.83 -23.28
CA LEU A 144 30.89 -27.63 -22.75
C LEU A 144 31.41 -26.23 -23.05
N ALA A 145 31.25 -25.74 -24.28
CA ALA A 145 31.69 -24.39 -24.66
C ALA A 145 30.91 -23.29 -23.91
N GLU A 146 29.62 -23.50 -23.68
CA GLU A 146 28.80 -22.58 -22.88
C GLU A 146 29.23 -22.55 -21.41
N GLN A 147 29.55 -23.71 -20.83
CA GLN A 147 30.11 -23.79 -19.48
C GLN A 147 31.48 -23.11 -19.38
N GLU A 148 32.38 -23.35 -20.33
CA GLU A 148 33.72 -22.74 -20.35
C GLU A 148 33.64 -21.21 -20.43
N LYS A 149 32.82 -20.69 -21.36
CA LYS A 149 32.57 -19.25 -21.49
C LYS A 149 32.02 -18.65 -20.20
N TRP A 150 31.11 -19.35 -19.54
CA TRP A 150 30.52 -18.89 -18.29
C TRP A 150 31.55 -18.85 -17.14
N MET A 151 32.42 -19.86 -17.04
CA MET A 151 33.52 -19.90 -16.07
C MET A 151 34.55 -18.78 -16.30
N GLU A 152 34.85 -18.47 -17.57
CA GLU A 152 35.73 -17.34 -17.92
C GLU A 152 35.11 -15.99 -17.55
N GLU A 153 33.81 -15.81 -17.79
CA GLU A 153 33.09 -14.60 -17.42
C GLU A 153 33.04 -14.40 -15.90
N GLU A 154 32.82 -15.46 -15.13
CA GLU A 154 32.82 -15.39 -13.67
C GLU A 154 34.22 -15.09 -13.12
N ARG A 155 35.28 -15.71 -13.67
CA ARG A 155 36.67 -15.36 -13.34
C ARG A 155 37.00 -13.89 -13.64
N LEU A 156 36.53 -13.37 -14.76
CA LEU A 156 36.78 -11.97 -15.12
C LEU A 156 36.03 -11.01 -14.20
N ARG A 157 34.84 -11.41 -13.71
CA ARG A 157 34.07 -10.67 -12.71
C ARG A 157 34.79 -10.66 -11.36
N GLU A 158 35.22 -11.82 -10.88
CA GLU A 158 36.00 -11.94 -9.63
C GLU A 158 37.24 -11.04 -9.68
N LEU A 159 38.00 -11.06 -10.78
CA LEU A 159 39.19 -10.21 -10.94
C LEU A 159 38.87 -8.71 -10.96
N ARG A 160 37.65 -8.32 -11.38
CA ARG A 160 37.19 -6.92 -11.36
C ARG A 160 36.78 -6.52 -9.95
N GLU A 161 36.02 -7.37 -9.28
CA GLU A 161 35.58 -7.17 -7.88
C GLU A 161 36.80 -7.07 -6.96
N GLU A 162 37.81 -7.95 -7.10
CA GLU A 162 39.07 -7.86 -6.33
C GLU A 162 39.78 -6.52 -6.52
N LYS A 163 39.81 -6.00 -7.76
CA LYS A 163 40.43 -4.69 -8.05
C LYS A 163 39.63 -3.54 -7.44
N GLU A 164 38.31 -3.61 -7.52
CA GLU A 164 37.40 -2.60 -6.95
C GLU A 164 37.45 -2.61 -5.42
N ASP A 165 37.49 -3.79 -4.79
CA ASP A 165 37.62 -3.98 -3.34
C ASP A 165 38.97 -3.43 -2.83
N VAL A 166 40.07 -3.67 -3.54
CA VAL A 166 41.38 -3.07 -3.20
C VAL A 166 41.35 -1.54 -3.32
N CYS A 167 40.70 -1.00 -4.35
CA CYS A 167 40.53 0.44 -4.53
C CYS A 167 39.66 1.08 -3.44
N ILE A 168 38.54 0.43 -3.08
CA ILE A 168 37.61 0.89 -2.04
C ILE A 168 38.27 0.80 -0.66
N ALA A 169 38.99 -0.29 -0.37
CA ALA A 169 39.74 -0.44 0.87
C ALA A 169 40.83 0.62 1.01
N PHE A 170 41.50 0.99 -0.09
CA PHE A 170 42.48 2.08 -0.09
C PHE A 170 41.81 3.46 0.13
N LEU A 171 40.62 3.69 -0.43
CA LEU A 171 39.87 4.93 -0.24
C LEU A 171 39.26 5.09 1.16
N LEU A 172 38.91 3.99 1.82
CA LEU A 172 38.35 3.99 3.19
C LEU A 172 39.41 4.11 4.29
N LEU A 173 40.70 3.96 3.95
CA LEU A 173 41.83 4.05 4.88
C LEU A 173 42.45 5.46 4.96
N ILE A 174 42.02 6.39 4.10
CA ILE A 174 42.43 7.81 4.08
C ILE A 174 41.30 8.65 4.70
#